data_AF-A0A8C2DKZ4-F1
#
_entry.id   AF-A0A8C2DKZ4-F1
#
_cell.length_a   1.000
_cell.length_b   1.000
_cell.length_c   1.000
_cell.angle_alpha   90.00
_cell.angle_beta   90.00
_cell.angle_gamma   90.00
#
_symmetry.space_group_name_H-M   'P 1'
#
loop_
_entity.id
_entity.type
_entity.pdbx_description
1 polymer ?
#
loop_
_entity_poly.entity_id
_entity_poly.type
_entity_poly.pdbx_seq_one_letter_code
_entity_poly.pdbx_strand_id
1 'polypeptide(L)'
;YCNGFQIVPKAKTICLSAREQLRRARHSRTFLVESGTGELWSEMQTGDRYIVADCGGGTVDLTVHQIEQPQGTLKELYKASGGPYGAVGVDLAFEAMLCQIFGADFIESFKAKRPAAWVDLTIAFEARKRTAAPGRANSLNISLPFSFIDFYKRHRGQSVETALRKSNMNFIKWSSQGMLRLSAEAMHELFQHTISQTNTKLQIGGQFSKKEEVKGVHFLFLVGGFAESPMLQRAAQNALGRNCRIIIPHDVGLTILKGAVLFGLDPTVVRVRRCPLTYGVGVLNRFVEGRHPRDKLLIKDGREWCTDILDRFVSVDQSVALGEVVRRSYTPARMGQRKIIINIYCSDTDDITYITEPGVRKCGAITLDLLESGAVAASAGDNDKGSAFERREIRTTMQFGDTEIKVTAVDVATGQLVRASIDFLSN
;
A
#
# COMPACT_ATOMS: atom_id res chain seq x y z
N TYR A 1 21.96 46.48 -46.09
CA TYR A 1 20.80 46.76 -45.23
C TYR A 1 19.93 45.52 -45.15
N CYS A 2 19.43 45.22 -43.94
CA CYS A 2 18.44 44.19 -43.57
C CYS A 2 18.95 42.80 -43.14
N ASN A 3 19.44 42.77 -41.89
CA ASN A 3 19.01 41.93 -40.76
C ASN A 3 18.53 40.49 -41.02
N GLY A 4 19.37 39.54 -40.61
CA GLY A 4 18.97 38.16 -40.30
C GLY A 4 18.22 38.07 -38.98
N PHE A 5 17.01 37.50 -39.01
CA PHE A 5 16.32 36.97 -37.84
C PHE A 5 16.71 35.51 -37.66
N GLN A 6 17.54 35.22 -36.65
CA GLN A 6 17.70 33.88 -36.11
C GLN A 6 16.39 33.47 -35.40
N ILE A 7 15.73 32.44 -35.94
CA ILE A 7 14.64 31.76 -35.24
C ILE A 7 15.26 30.96 -34.08
N VAL A 8 14.86 31.31 -32.86
CA VAL A 8 15.36 30.78 -31.58
C VAL A 8 15.18 29.25 -31.48
N PRO A 9 16.18 28.47 -31.00
CA PRO A 9 16.09 27.01 -30.87
C PRO A 9 15.02 26.48 -29.89
N LYS A 10 14.48 27.35 -29.00
CA LYS A 10 13.55 26.96 -27.93
C LYS A 10 12.21 26.41 -28.46
N ALA A 11 11.75 26.83 -29.64
CA ALA A 11 10.46 26.38 -30.17
C ALA A 11 10.47 24.92 -30.66
N LYS A 12 11.61 24.41 -31.17
CA LYS A 12 11.73 23.03 -31.64
C LYS A 12 11.74 22.02 -30.50
N THR A 13 12.40 22.32 -29.39
CA THR A 13 12.47 21.42 -28.21
C THR A 13 11.13 21.31 -27.50
N ILE A 14 10.37 22.41 -27.40
CA ILE A 14 9.02 22.41 -26.83
C ILE A 14 8.05 21.61 -27.71
N CYS A 15 8.15 21.74 -29.04
CA CYS A 15 7.27 21.03 -29.96
C CYS A 15 7.58 19.52 -30.04
N LEU A 16 8.84 19.11 -29.85
CA LEU A 16 9.25 17.71 -29.74
C LEU A 16 8.75 17.08 -28.43
N SER A 17 8.92 17.79 -27.30
CA SER A 17 8.39 17.38 -25.99
C SER A 17 6.86 17.26 -25.99
N ALA A 18 6.15 18.22 -26.60
CA ALA A 18 4.69 18.18 -26.72
C ALA A 18 4.22 17.06 -27.66
N ARG A 19 4.95 16.77 -28.75
CA ARG A 19 4.67 15.63 -29.64
C ARG A 19 4.94 14.28 -28.98
N GLU A 20 5.97 14.17 -28.14
CA GLU A 20 6.22 12.97 -27.33
C GLU A 20 5.19 12.81 -26.22
N GLN A 21 4.77 13.88 -25.55
CA GLN A 21 3.68 13.85 -24.58
C GLN A 21 2.35 13.47 -25.25
N LEU A 22 2.03 14.04 -26.41
CA LEU A 22 0.86 13.65 -27.21
C LEU A 22 0.96 12.20 -27.72
N ARG A 23 2.16 11.72 -28.04
CA ARG A 23 2.40 10.32 -28.44
C ARG A 23 2.28 9.37 -27.24
N ARG A 24 2.75 9.75 -26.05
CA ARG A 24 2.57 9.00 -24.78
C ARG A 24 1.10 8.97 -24.36
N ALA A 25 0.41 10.11 -24.40
CA ALA A 25 -1.03 10.22 -24.17
C ALA A 25 -1.86 9.43 -25.20
N ARG A 26 -1.38 9.33 -26.45
CA ARG A 26 -1.96 8.43 -27.46
C ARG A 26 -1.70 6.96 -27.15
N HIS A 27 -0.49 6.57 -26.74
CA HIS A 27 -0.20 5.18 -26.39
C HIS A 27 -0.96 4.71 -25.14
N SER A 28 -1.12 5.55 -24.12
CA SER A 28 -1.98 5.24 -22.97
C SER A 28 -3.46 5.13 -23.37
N ARG A 29 -3.94 5.96 -24.32
CA ARG A 29 -5.28 5.80 -24.90
C ARG A 29 -5.43 4.55 -25.77
N THR A 30 -4.48 4.22 -26.64
CA THR A 30 -4.57 3.06 -27.54
C THR A 30 -4.49 1.74 -26.78
N PHE A 31 -3.67 1.66 -25.72
CA PHE A 31 -3.51 0.43 -24.92
C PHE A 31 -4.73 0.13 -24.03
N LEU A 32 -5.41 1.18 -23.54
CA LEU A 32 -6.70 1.05 -22.84
C LEU A 32 -7.82 0.56 -23.77
N VAL A 33 -7.78 0.93 -25.05
CA VAL A 33 -8.76 0.48 -26.06
C VAL A 33 -8.59 -1.01 -26.41
N GLU A 34 -7.36 -1.54 -26.45
CA GLU A 34 -7.11 -2.96 -26.76
C GLU A 34 -7.53 -3.93 -25.64
N SER A 35 -7.79 -3.44 -24.42
CA SER A 35 -8.14 -4.27 -23.26
C SER A 35 -9.66 -4.39 -23.01
N GLY A 36 -10.51 -3.92 -23.93
CA GLY A 36 -11.96 -3.84 -23.72
C GLY A 36 -12.40 -2.77 -22.70
N THR A 37 -11.46 -1.97 -22.17
CA THR A 37 -11.73 -0.90 -21.21
C THR A 37 -11.81 0.49 -21.85
N GLY A 38 -11.44 0.66 -23.11
CA GLY A 38 -11.46 1.96 -23.80
C GLY A 38 -12.84 2.59 -23.96
N GLU A 39 -13.89 1.77 -24.12
CA GLU A 39 -15.28 2.25 -24.12
C GLU A 39 -15.67 2.79 -22.74
N LEU A 40 -15.28 2.10 -21.67
CA LEU A 40 -15.56 2.50 -20.29
C LEU A 40 -14.83 3.78 -19.88
N TRP A 41 -13.57 3.97 -20.30
CA TRP A 41 -12.84 5.23 -20.09
C TRP A 41 -13.48 6.42 -20.81
N SER A 42 -14.23 6.16 -21.89
CA SER A 42 -14.97 7.19 -22.63
C SER A 42 -16.27 7.61 -21.90
N GLU A 43 -16.80 6.74 -21.05
CA GLU A 43 -17.98 7.02 -20.21
C GLU A 43 -17.62 7.83 -18.95
N MET A 44 -16.38 7.72 -18.45
CA MET A 44 -15.96 8.39 -17.24
C MET A 44 -15.59 9.86 -17.48
N GLN A 45 -16.09 10.74 -16.61
CA GLN A 45 -15.92 12.19 -16.70
C GLN A 45 -15.01 12.74 -15.60
N THR A 46 -14.57 13.99 -15.77
CA THR A 46 -13.85 14.72 -14.73
C THR A 46 -14.67 14.76 -13.45
N GLY A 47 -14.04 14.42 -12.33
CA GLY A 47 -14.73 14.40 -11.04
C GLY A 47 -15.35 13.06 -10.70
N ASP A 48 -15.46 12.13 -11.66
CA ASP A 48 -15.92 10.78 -11.37
C ASP A 48 -14.96 10.10 -10.40
N ARG A 49 -15.57 9.39 -9.45
CA ARG A 49 -14.89 8.66 -8.40
C ARG A 49 -15.11 7.16 -8.60
N TYR A 50 -14.04 6.41 -8.40
CA TYR A 50 -14.08 4.95 -8.50
C TYR A 50 -13.25 4.30 -7.40
N ILE A 51 -13.67 3.09 -7.03
CA ILE A 51 -12.92 2.23 -6.13
C ILE A 51 -12.12 1.23 -6.96
N VAL A 52 -10.88 0.97 -6.56
CA VAL A 52 -10.14 -0.21 -7.00
C VAL A 52 -10.08 -1.17 -5.82
N ALA A 53 -10.63 -2.37 -6.01
CA ALA A 53 -10.57 -3.48 -5.07
C ALA A 53 -9.61 -4.53 -5.62
N ASP A 54 -8.37 -4.51 -5.12
CA ASP A 54 -7.36 -5.52 -5.43
C ASP A 54 -7.55 -6.72 -4.50
N CYS A 55 -8.26 -7.72 -5.00
CA CYS A 55 -8.47 -8.99 -4.33
C CYS A 55 -7.38 -9.97 -4.76
N GLY A 56 -6.27 -9.96 -4.02
CA GLY A 56 -5.14 -10.85 -4.22
C GLY A 56 -5.30 -12.21 -3.53
N GLY A 57 -4.22 -12.99 -3.57
CA GLY A 57 -4.15 -14.27 -2.87
C GLY A 57 -4.10 -14.10 -1.35
N GLY A 58 -3.24 -13.22 -0.84
CA GLY A 58 -3.09 -12.98 0.60
C GLY A 58 -3.98 -11.85 1.12
N THR A 59 -4.02 -10.73 0.39
CA THR A 59 -4.68 -9.50 0.85
C THR A 59 -5.83 -9.10 -0.05
N VAL A 60 -6.74 -8.31 0.52
CA VAL A 60 -7.70 -7.51 -0.24
C VAL A 60 -7.47 -6.05 0.11
N ASP A 61 -7.12 -5.24 -0.88
CA ASP A 61 -6.76 -3.83 -0.73
C ASP A 61 -7.75 -2.93 -1.46
N LEU A 62 -8.20 -1.86 -0.80
CA LEU A 62 -9.15 -0.88 -1.34
C LEU A 62 -8.51 0.50 -1.43
N THR A 63 -8.62 1.12 -2.61
CA THR A 63 -8.22 2.51 -2.86
C THR A 63 -9.35 3.27 -3.57
N VAL A 64 -9.41 4.58 -3.36
CA VAL A 64 -10.42 5.44 -4.00
C VAL A 64 -9.73 6.53 -4.78
N HIS A 65 -10.12 6.65 -6.05
CA HIS A 65 -9.52 7.58 -6.98
C HIS A 65 -10.59 8.49 -7.58
N GLN A 66 -10.16 9.70 -7.96
CA GLN A 66 -10.91 10.65 -8.74
C GLN A 66 -10.16 10.99 -10.02
N ILE A 67 -10.88 11.06 -11.14
CA ILE A 67 -10.31 11.45 -12.44
C ILE A 67 -10.22 12.98 -12.52
N GLU A 68 -9.02 13.47 -12.87
CA GLU A 68 -8.74 14.87 -13.15
C GLU A 68 -8.45 15.09 -14.64
N GLN A 69 -9.05 16.14 -15.21
CA GLN A 69 -8.77 16.62 -16.56
C GLN A 69 -7.83 17.83 -16.54
N PRO A 70 -7.13 18.12 -17.67
CA PRO A 70 -7.33 17.60 -19.03
C PRO A 70 -6.51 16.36 -19.43
N GLN A 71 -5.60 15.89 -18.59
CA GLN A 71 -4.63 14.84 -18.95
C GLN A 71 -5.05 13.41 -18.56
N GLY A 72 -6.17 13.25 -17.85
CA GLY A 72 -6.61 11.95 -17.31
C GLY A 72 -5.79 11.52 -16.08
N THR A 73 -5.21 12.48 -15.36
CA THR A 73 -4.44 12.23 -14.14
C THR A 73 -5.37 11.83 -12.99
N LEU A 74 -4.83 11.11 -12.02
CA LEU A 74 -5.57 10.55 -10.92
C LEU A 74 -5.22 11.25 -9.61
N LYS A 75 -6.25 11.51 -8.81
CA LYS A 75 -6.14 11.94 -7.42
C LYS A 75 -6.64 10.82 -6.52
N GLU A 76 -5.78 10.31 -5.67
CA GLU A 76 -6.17 9.40 -4.59
C GLU A 76 -6.93 10.20 -3.51
N LEU A 77 -8.17 9.80 -3.23
CA LEU A 77 -9.00 10.42 -2.21
C LEU A 77 -8.88 9.69 -0.87
N TYR A 78 -8.62 8.39 -0.93
CA TYR A 78 -8.55 7.55 0.25
C TYR A 78 -7.37 6.59 0.14
N LYS A 79 -6.52 6.59 1.18
CA LYS A 79 -5.34 5.73 1.27
C LYS A 79 -5.72 4.25 1.19
N ALA A 80 -4.81 3.43 0.67
CA ALA A 80 -5.01 1.99 0.63
C ALA A 80 -5.43 1.44 2.00
N SER A 81 -6.53 0.71 2.05
CA SER A 81 -6.93 -0.04 3.24
C SER A 81 -7.07 -1.51 2.92
N GLY A 82 -6.26 -2.32 3.58
CA GLY A 82 -6.14 -3.74 3.31
C GLY A 82 -6.53 -4.63 4.49
N GLY A 83 -6.33 -5.92 4.29
CA GLY A 83 -6.32 -6.94 5.32
C GLY A 83 -6.19 -8.36 4.72
N PRO A 84 -5.95 -9.38 5.54
CA PRO A 84 -5.68 -10.75 5.12
C PRO A 84 -6.98 -11.49 4.72
N TYR A 85 -7.71 -10.95 3.75
CA TYR A 85 -9.01 -11.44 3.29
C TYR A 85 -8.94 -12.11 1.91
N GLY A 86 -7.74 -12.39 1.41
CA GLY A 86 -7.53 -12.93 0.07
C GLY A 86 -7.91 -14.41 -0.07
N ALA A 87 -7.72 -14.96 -1.27
CA ALA A 87 -8.03 -16.35 -1.63
C ALA A 87 -7.40 -17.41 -0.72
N VAL A 88 -6.28 -17.11 -0.04
CA VAL A 88 -5.62 -18.00 0.92
C VAL A 88 -6.56 -18.42 2.04
N GLY A 89 -7.53 -17.58 2.43
CA GLY A 89 -8.55 -17.97 3.41
C GLY A 89 -9.36 -19.20 2.99
N VAL A 90 -9.57 -19.39 1.67
CA VAL A 90 -10.25 -20.58 1.12
C VAL A 90 -9.37 -21.82 1.21
N ASP A 91 -8.05 -21.67 1.02
CA ASP A 91 -7.08 -22.76 1.19
C ASP A 91 -6.99 -23.20 2.66
N LEU A 92 -7.00 -22.24 3.58
CA LEU A 92 -7.05 -22.51 5.02
C LEU A 92 -8.34 -23.23 5.42
N ALA A 93 -9.49 -22.85 4.85
CA ALA A 93 -10.74 -23.54 5.09
C ALA A 93 -10.71 -24.99 4.57
N PHE A 94 -10.08 -25.22 3.40
CA PHE A 94 -9.89 -26.58 2.88
C PHE A 94 -8.97 -27.41 3.77
N GLU A 95 -7.88 -26.84 4.27
CA GLU A 95 -7.01 -27.51 5.23
C GLU A 95 -7.75 -27.84 6.53
N ALA A 96 -8.55 -26.91 7.07
CA ALA A 96 -9.36 -27.16 8.25
C ALA A 96 -10.35 -28.31 8.06
N MET A 97 -10.99 -28.39 6.88
CA MET A 97 -11.83 -29.52 6.48
C MET A 97 -11.02 -30.83 6.48
N LEU A 98 -9.81 -30.86 5.90
CA LEU A 98 -8.96 -32.05 5.92
C LEU A 98 -8.58 -32.45 7.35
N CYS A 99 -8.27 -31.50 8.21
CA CYS A 99 -8.00 -31.74 9.64
C CYS A 99 -9.22 -32.33 10.35
N GLN A 100 -10.43 -31.88 10.04
CA GLN A 100 -11.66 -32.43 10.61
C GLN A 100 -11.92 -33.88 10.17
N ILE A 101 -11.59 -34.23 8.92
CA ILE A 101 -11.83 -35.57 8.37
C ILE A 101 -10.73 -36.56 8.81
N PHE A 102 -9.46 -36.16 8.75
CA PHE A 102 -8.32 -37.05 8.91
C PHE A 102 -7.58 -36.90 10.25
N GLY A 103 -7.90 -35.85 11.00
CA GLY A 103 -7.26 -35.46 12.26
C GLY A 103 -6.10 -34.49 12.03
N ALA A 104 -6.01 -33.46 12.87
CA ALA A 104 -4.98 -32.42 12.78
C ALA A 104 -3.55 -32.99 12.93
N ASP A 105 -3.34 -33.92 13.87
CA ASP A 105 -2.07 -34.61 14.09
C ASP A 105 -1.59 -35.38 12.86
N PHE A 106 -2.53 -35.95 12.10
CA PHE A 106 -2.21 -36.62 10.85
C PHE A 106 -1.78 -35.63 9.76
N ILE A 107 -2.53 -34.52 9.57
CA ILE A 107 -2.22 -33.52 8.55
C ILE A 107 -0.87 -32.87 8.82
N GLU A 108 -0.57 -32.54 10.07
CA GLU A 108 0.73 -31.99 10.48
C GLU A 108 1.88 -32.99 10.21
N SER A 109 1.72 -34.24 10.63
CA SER A 109 2.69 -35.32 10.37
C SER A 109 2.90 -35.57 8.87
N PHE A 110 1.84 -35.49 8.06
CA PHE A 110 1.91 -35.64 6.62
C PHE A 110 2.67 -34.48 5.96
N LYS A 111 2.37 -33.23 6.34
CA LYS A 111 3.10 -32.05 5.84
C LYS A 111 4.59 -32.14 6.14
N ALA A 112 4.97 -32.54 7.35
CA ALA A 112 6.36 -32.65 7.78
C ALA A 112 7.11 -33.77 7.04
N LYS A 113 6.49 -34.95 6.89
CA LYS A 113 7.15 -36.14 6.33
C LYS A 113 7.03 -36.28 4.82
N ARG A 114 6.02 -35.66 4.19
CA ARG A 114 5.70 -35.79 2.76
C ARG A 114 5.34 -34.43 2.13
N PRO A 115 6.20 -33.41 2.22
CA PRO A 115 5.88 -32.05 1.75
C PRO A 115 5.57 -31.98 0.25
N ALA A 116 6.26 -32.77 -0.60
CA ALA A 116 5.99 -32.80 -2.03
C ALA A 116 4.55 -33.27 -2.35
N ALA A 117 4.07 -34.30 -1.67
CA ALA A 117 2.70 -34.79 -1.84
C ALA A 117 1.66 -33.80 -1.26
N TRP A 118 2.02 -33.00 -0.25
CA TRP A 118 1.17 -31.90 0.20
C TRP A 118 1.03 -30.81 -0.87
N VAL A 119 2.12 -30.47 -1.56
CA VAL A 119 2.10 -29.53 -2.69
C VAL A 119 1.21 -30.06 -3.81
N ASP A 120 1.33 -31.33 -4.19
CA ASP A 120 0.48 -31.94 -5.22
C ASP A 120 -1.02 -31.85 -4.87
N LEU A 121 -1.37 -32.12 -3.61
CA LEU A 121 -2.74 -31.99 -3.11
C LEU A 121 -3.23 -30.54 -3.19
N THR A 122 -2.39 -29.59 -2.80
CA THR A 122 -2.72 -28.16 -2.81
C THR A 122 -2.92 -27.66 -4.25
N ILE A 123 -2.09 -28.10 -5.20
CA ILE A 123 -2.25 -27.80 -6.63
C ILE A 123 -3.57 -28.38 -7.17
N ALA A 124 -3.87 -29.64 -6.81
CA ALA A 124 -5.13 -30.28 -7.21
C ALA A 124 -6.35 -29.53 -6.66
N PHE A 125 -6.28 -29.02 -5.42
CA PHE A 125 -7.32 -28.18 -4.85
C PHE A 125 -7.42 -26.82 -5.54
N GLU A 126 -6.30 -26.12 -5.75
CA GLU A 126 -6.23 -24.82 -6.43
C GLU A 126 -6.94 -24.86 -7.80
N ALA A 127 -6.69 -25.91 -8.59
CA ALA A 127 -7.33 -26.10 -9.88
C ALA A 127 -8.87 -26.22 -9.77
N ARG A 128 -9.38 -26.83 -8.69
CA ARG A 128 -10.84 -26.93 -8.44
C ARG A 128 -11.39 -25.64 -7.86
N LYS A 129 -10.66 -24.97 -6.98
CA LYS A 129 -11.00 -23.66 -6.42
C LYS A 129 -11.22 -22.63 -7.53
N ARG A 130 -10.31 -22.55 -8.51
CA ARG A 130 -10.42 -21.63 -9.68
C ARG A 130 -11.63 -21.91 -10.59
N THR A 131 -12.15 -23.13 -10.59
CA THR A 131 -13.31 -23.53 -11.41
C THR A 131 -14.63 -23.58 -10.62
N ALA A 132 -14.60 -23.21 -9.34
CA ALA A 132 -15.79 -23.13 -8.51
C ALA A 132 -16.65 -21.93 -8.94
N ALA A 133 -17.95 -22.15 -9.11
CA ALA A 133 -18.87 -21.12 -9.54
C ALA A 133 -20.23 -21.24 -8.83
N PRO A 134 -20.92 -20.11 -8.55
CA PRO A 134 -22.26 -20.11 -8.00
C PRO A 134 -23.23 -20.85 -8.94
N GLY A 135 -24.07 -21.73 -8.39
CA GLY A 135 -25.09 -22.44 -9.16
C GLY A 135 -24.60 -23.66 -9.95
N ARG A 136 -23.31 -24.02 -9.83
CA ARG A 136 -22.80 -25.28 -10.40
C ARG A 136 -23.41 -26.46 -9.63
N ALA A 137 -24.26 -27.25 -10.29
CA ALA A 137 -24.84 -28.46 -9.68
C ALA A 137 -23.82 -29.62 -9.54
N ASN A 138 -22.79 -29.63 -10.39
CA ASN A 138 -21.84 -30.74 -10.45
C ASN A 138 -20.79 -30.67 -9.35
N SER A 139 -20.63 -31.78 -8.62
CA SER A 139 -19.58 -31.99 -7.63
C SER A 139 -18.17 -31.84 -8.22
N LEU A 140 -17.24 -31.34 -7.42
CA LEU A 140 -15.83 -31.18 -7.77
C LEU A 140 -15.02 -32.34 -7.20
N ASN A 141 -14.28 -33.04 -8.07
CA ASN A 141 -13.39 -34.13 -7.65
C ASN A 141 -11.96 -33.60 -7.47
N ILE A 142 -11.41 -33.79 -6.28
CA ILE A 142 -10.03 -33.47 -5.93
C ILE A 142 -9.27 -34.79 -5.79
N SER A 143 -8.18 -34.92 -6.54
CA SER A 143 -7.32 -36.11 -6.45
C SER A 143 -6.49 -36.05 -5.18
N LEU A 144 -6.57 -37.08 -4.34
CA LEU A 144 -5.62 -37.26 -3.25
C LEU A 144 -4.39 -38.01 -3.80
N PRO A 145 -3.17 -37.51 -3.58
CA PRO A 145 -1.96 -38.22 -4.00
C PRO A 145 -1.90 -39.61 -3.38
N PHE A 146 -1.37 -40.60 -4.10
CA PHE A 146 -1.20 -41.96 -3.58
C PHE A 146 -0.45 -41.97 -2.23
N SER A 147 0.58 -41.13 -2.10
CA SER A 147 1.34 -40.97 -0.86
C SER A 147 0.47 -40.52 0.32
N PHE A 148 -0.59 -39.74 0.10
CA PHE A 148 -1.53 -39.35 1.16
C PHE A 148 -2.34 -40.56 1.62
N ILE A 149 -2.89 -41.32 0.67
CA ILE A 149 -3.76 -42.47 0.94
C ILE A 149 -2.98 -43.58 1.66
N ASP A 150 -1.79 -43.93 1.15
CA ASP A 150 -0.92 -44.95 1.75
C ASP A 150 -0.44 -44.52 3.15
N PHE A 151 -0.02 -43.27 3.31
CA PHE A 151 0.42 -42.76 4.61
C PHE A 151 -0.71 -42.75 5.64
N TYR A 152 -1.93 -42.33 5.26
CA TYR A 152 -3.10 -42.38 6.14
C TYR A 152 -3.41 -43.80 6.59
N LYS A 153 -3.41 -44.77 5.66
CA LYS A 153 -3.68 -46.18 5.98
C LYS A 153 -2.66 -46.74 6.97
N ARG A 154 -1.37 -46.41 6.82
CA ARG A 154 -0.31 -46.85 7.75
C ARG A 154 -0.39 -46.16 9.11
N HIS A 155 -0.76 -44.88 9.14
CA HIS A 155 -0.79 -44.08 10.37
C HIS A 155 -2.04 -44.32 11.23
N ARG A 156 -3.19 -44.58 10.61
CA ARG A 156 -4.49 -44.72 11.29
C ARG A 156 -5.07 -46.14 11.24
N GLY A 157 -4.50 -47.04 10.46
CA GLY A 157 -5.00 -48.41 10.30
C GLY A 157 -6.34 -48.53 9.56
N GLN A 158 -6.86 -47.46 8.98
CA GLN A 158 -8.13 -47.44 8.25
C GLN A 158 -8.01 -46.73 6.89
N SER A 159 -8.92 -47.01 5.97
CA SER A 159 -8.95 -46.35 4.65
C SER A 159 -9.50 -44.92 4.73
N VAL A 160 -9.17 -44.11 3.72
CA VAL A 160 -9.71 -42.75 3.54
C VAL A 160 -11.25 -42.77 3.44
N GLU A 161 -11.82 -43.76 2.75
CA GLU A 161 -13.27 -43.91 2.65
C GLU A 161 -13.94 -44.12 4.02
N THR A 162 -13.34 -44.95 4.87
CA THR A 162 -13.83 -45.17 6.24
C THR A 162 -13.74 -43.89 7.08
N ALA A 163 -12.68 -43.10 6.92
CA ALA A 163 -12.54 -41.82 7.60
C ALA A 163 -13.64 -40.84 7.20
N LEU A 164 -13.93 -40.72 5.90
CA LEU A 164 -14.99 -39.87 5.38
C LEU A 164 -16.37 -40.27 5.93
N ARG A 165 -16.68 -41.58 5.95
CA ARG A 165 -17.94 -42.08 6.53
C ARG A 165 -18.09 -41.75 8.02
N LYS A 166 -16.99 -41.71 8.77
CA LYS A 166 -17.00 -41.35 10.21
C LYS A 166 -17.05 -39.85 10.48
N SER A 167 -16.60 -39.03 9.54
CA SER A 167 -16.45 -37.57 9.73
C SER A 167 -17.76 -36.78 9.81
N ASN A 168 -18.93 -37.42 9.66
CA ASN A 168 -20.27 -36.80 9.60
C ASN A 168 -20.43 -35.69 8.54
N MET A 169 -19.49 -35.54 7.59
CA MET A 169 -19.56 -34.55 6.52
C MET A 169 -20.32 -35.12 5.30
N ASN A 170 -21.65 -35.00 5.32
CA ASN A 170 -22.54 -35.57 4.28
C ASN A 170 -22.30 -35.02 2.86
N PHE A 171 -21.66 -33.86 2.76
CA PHE A 171 -21.41 -33.12 1.52
C PHE A 171 -20.13 -33.55 0.81
N ILE A 172 -19.35 -34.45 1.43
CA ILE A 172 -18.06 -34.92 0.91
C ILE A 172 -18.11 -36.44 0.83
N LYS A 173 -17.80 -36.98 -0.35
CA LYS A 173 -17.87 -38.41 -0.61
C LYS A 173 -16.56 -38.92 -1.20
N TRP A 174 -16.26 -40.18 -0.94
CA TRP A 174 -15.24 -40.91 -1.68
C TRP A 174 -15.82 -41.36 -3.02
N SER A 175 -15.16 -41.02 -4.13
CA SER A 175 -15.57 -41.50 -5.45
C SER A 175 -14.98 -42.89 -5.74
N SER A 176 -15.66 -43.65 -6.59
CA SER A 176 -15.19 -44.96 -7.08
C SER A 176 -13.83 -44.90 -7.80
N GLN A 177 -13.44 -43.72 -8.27
CA GLN A 177 -12.15 -43.46 -8.92
C GLN A 177 -11.04 -43.07 -7.92
N GLY A 178 -11.30 -43.13 -6.62
CA GLY A 178 -10.28 -42.81 -5.60
C GLY A 178 -10.02 -41.32 -5.40
N MET A 179 -11.00 -40.47 -5.70
CA MET A 179 -10.93 -39.01 -5.51
C MET A 179 -11.90 -38.53 -4.44
N LEU A 180 -11.54 -37.42 -3.79
CA LEU A 180 -12.40 -36.68 -2.85
C LEU A 180 -13.43 -35.87 -3.65
N ARG A 181 -14.71 -36.22 -3.54
CA ARG A 181 -15.81 -35.55 -4.24
C ARG A 181 -16.52 -34.57 -3.32
N LEU A 182 -16.37 -33.28 -3.58
CA LEU A 182 -17.03 -32.19 -2.87
C LEU A 182 -18.31 -31.81 -3.59
N SER A 183 -19.42 -31.73 -2.87
CA SER A 183 -20.64 -31.14 -3.42
C SER A 183 -20.46 -29.64 -3.68
N ALA A 184 -21.42 -29.05 -4.39
CA ALA A 184 -21.43 -27.61 -4.64
C ALA A 184 -21.54 -26.81 -3.33
N GLU A 185 -22.33 -27.32 -2.38
CA GLU A 185 -22.53 -26.76 -1.06
C GLU A 185 -21.24 -26.82 -0.23
N ALA A 186 -20.56 -27.97 -0.22
CA ALA A 186 -19.29 -28.11 0.50
C ALA A 186 -18.23 -27.16 -0.06
N MET A 187 -18.15 -27.03 -1.38
CA MET A 187 -17.24 -26.05 -2.00
C MET A 187 -17.66 -24.63 -1.65
N HIS A 188 -18.96 -24.30 -1.63
CA HIS A 188 -19.42 -22.98 -1.26
C HIS A 188 -19.07 -22.62 0.19
N GLU A 189 -19.19 -23.57 1.12
CA GLU A 189 -18.84 -23.42 2.53
C GLU A 189 -17.37 -23.00 2.72
N LEU A 190 -16.46 -23.59 1.94
CA LEU A 190 -15.05 -23.19 1.96
C LEU A 190 -14.81 -21.71 1.62
N PHE A 191 -15.68 -21.12 0.78
CA PHE A 191 -15.58 -19.72 0.39
C PHE A 191 -16.33 -18.79 1.34
N GLN A 192 -17.30 -19.28 2.10
CA GLN A 192 -18.24 -18.43 2.88
C GLN A 192 -17.52 -17.45 3.78
N HIS A 193 -16.57 -17.93 4.59
CA HIS A 193 -15.86 -17.09 5.54
C HIS A 193 -15.05 -16.01 4.83
N THR A 194 -14.22 -16.37 3.85
CA THR A 194 -13.39 -15.45 3.07
C THR A 194 -14.23 -14.42 2.31
N ILE A 195 -15.32 -14.85 1.66
CA ILE A 195 -16.23 -13.96 0.94
C ILE A 195 -16.96 -13.05 1.91
N SER A 196 -17.41 -13.55 3.06
CA SER A 196 -18.09 -12.73 4.07
C SER A 196 -17.15 -11.64 4.60
N GLN A 197 -15.89 -11.97 4.89
CA GLN A 197 -14.88 -10.98 5.29
C GLN A 197 -14.58 -9.98 4.18
N THR A 198 -14.41 -10.45 2.93
CA THR A 198 -14.18 -9.59 1.77
C THR A 198 -15.35 -8.65 1.52
N ASN A 199 -16.58 -9.18 1.53
CA ASN A 199 -17.80 -8.38 1.42
C ASN A 199 -17.94 -7.43 2.59
N THR A 200 -17.63 -7.85 3.81
CA THR A 200 -17.63 -6.96 4.98
C THR A 200 -16.60 -5.86 4.79
N LYS A 201 -15.43 -6.11 4.20
CA LYS A 201 -14.46 -5.04 3.88
C LYS A 201 -14.99 -4.11 2.77
N LEU A 202 -15.58 -4.68 1.72
CA LEU A 202 -16.26 -3.95 0.63
C LEU A 202 -17.51 -3.18 1.11
N GLN A 203 -18.19 -3.65 2.17
CA GLN A 203 -19.39 -3.07 2.80
C GLN A 203 -19.08 -2.24 4.05
N ILE A 204 -17.91 -2.37 4.66
CA ILE A 204 -17.29 -1.31 5.46
C ILE A 204 -17.04 -0.15 4.50
N GLY A 205 -16.83 -0.40 3.19
CA GLY A 205 -17.13 0.54 2.08
C GLY A 205 -18.52 1.22 2.14
N GLY A 206 -19.53 0.59 2.72
CA GLY A 206 -20.81 1.20 3.08
C GLY A 206 -20.74 2.11 4.33
N GLN A 207 -19.82 1.89 5.27
CA GLN A 207 -19.39 2.94 6.21
C GLN A 207 -18.51 3.99 5.51
N PHE A 208 -17.82 3.67 4.41
CA PHE A 208 -17.22 4.67 3.54
C PHE A 208 -18.25 5.54 2.82
N SER A 209 -19.49 5.08 2.55
CA SER A 209 -20.56 5.99 2.07
C SER A 209 -20.85 7.16 3.04
N LYS A 210 -20.43 7.05 4.31
CA LYS A 210 -20.46 8.18 5.26
C LYS A 210 -19.26 9.12 5.13
N LYS A 211 -18.11 8.63 4.65
CA LYS A 211 -16.91 9.43 4.39
C LYS A 211 -17.12 10.27 3.12
N GLU A 212 -16.83 11.56 3.21
CA GLU A 212 -17.01 12.51 2.10
C GLU A 212 -16.20 12.11 0.85
N GLU A 213 -15.09 11.41 1.05
CA GLU A 213 -14.18 10.95 0.00
C GLU A 213 -14.77 9.86 -0.90
N VAL A 214 -15.79 9.12 -0.43
CA VAL A 214 -16.37 7.96 -1.12
C VAL A 214 -17.85 8.16 -1.47
N LYS A 215 -18.44 9.25 -0.98
CA LYS A 215 -19.72 9.73 -1.51
C LYS A 215 -19.62 9.94 -3.03
N GLY A 216 -20.63 9.46 -3.76
CA GLY A 216 -20.69 9.59 -5.22
C GLY A 216 -19.77 8.66 -6.00
N VAL A 217 -19.26 7.57 -5.39
CA VAL A 217 -18.60 6.52 -6.18
C VAL A 217 -19.62 5.71 -6.96
N HIS A 218 -19.45 5.66 -8.27
CA HIS A 218 -20.35 4.95 -9.18
C HIS A 218 -19.72 3.69 -9.79
N PHE A 219 -18.40 3.55 -9.68
CA PHE A 219 -17.64 2.48 -10.32
C PHE A 219 -16.76 1.73 -9.31
N LEU A 220 -16.71 0.41 -9.42
CA LEU A 220 -15.82 -0.45 -8.66
C LEU A 220 -15.07 -1.37 -9.61
N PHE A 221 -13.75 -1.20 -9.70
CA PHE A 221 -12.88 -2.10 -10.42
C PHE A 221 -12.47 -3.24 -9.50
N LEU A 222 -12.93 -4.45 -9.82
CA LEU A 222 -12.57 -5.66 -9.09
C LEU A 222 -11.38 -6.32 -9.81
N VAL A 223 -10.21 -6.24 -9.19
CA VAL A 223 -8.92 -6.67 -9.75
C VAL A 223 -8.19 -7.65 -8.82
N GLY A 224 -7.06 -8.21 -9.27
CA GLY A 224 -6.29 -9.20 -8.52
C GLY A 224 -6.64 -10.66 -8.84
N GLY A 225 -5.79 -11.59 -8.41
CA GLY A 225 -5.93 -13.02 -8.75
C GLY A 225 -7.21 -13.66 -8.19
N PHE A 226 -7.69 -13.21 -7.03
CA PHE A 226 -8.94 -13.73 -6.44
C PHE A 226 -10.18 -13.17 -7.12
N ALA A 227 -10.09 -11.98 -7.74
CA ALA A 227 -11.17 -11.40 -8.53
C ALA A 227 -11.54 -12.22 -9.79
N GLU A 228 -10.69 -13.16 -10.22
CA GLU A 228 -11.04 -14.14 -11.25
C GLU A 228 -12.10 -15.15 -10.77
N SER A 229 -12.29 -15.31 -9.46
CA SER A 229 -13.25 -16.26 -8.89
C SER A 229 -14.69 -15.85 -9.16
N PRO A 230 -15.48 -16.69 -9.86
CA PRO A 230 -16.91 -16.41 -10.07
C PRO A 230 -17.69 -16.33 -8.75
N MET A 231 -17.22 -17.03 -7.69
CA MET A 231 -17.80 -16.94 -6.36
C MET A 231 -17.67 -15.53 -5.78
N LEU A 232 -16.48 -14.93 -5.87
CA LEU A 232 -16.25 -13.55 -5.40
C LEU A 232 -16.99 -12.52 -6.25
N GLN A 233 -16.93 -12.65 -7.59
CA GLN A 233 -17.62 -11.74 -8.51
C GLN A 233 -19.12 -11.68 -8.21
N ARG A 234 -19.77 -12.84 -8.03
CA ARG A 234 -21.19 -12.90 -7.68
C ARG A 234 -21.49 -12.31 -6.32
N ALA A 235 -20.63 -12.55 -5.34
CA ALA A 235 -20.79 -12.00 -4.00
C ALA A 235 -20.68 -10.47 -4.01
N ALA A 236 -19.70 -9.91 -4.73
CA ALA A 236 -19.54 -8.47 -4.92
C ALA A 236 -20.76 -7.88 -5.65
N GLN A 237 -21.25 -8.53 -6.72
CA GLN A 237 -22.44 -8.09 -7.45
C GLN A 237 -23.69 -8.07 -6.56
N ASN A 238 -23.87 -9.08 -5.71
CA ASN A 238 -24.99 -9.11 -4.76
C ASN A 238 -24.87 -8.03 -3.69
N ALA A 239 -23.65 -7.74 -3.23
CA ALA A 239 -23.39 -6.79 -2.15
C ALA A 239 -23.48 -5.32 -2.61
N LEU A 240 -22.96 -5.00 -3.80
CA LEU A 240 -22.76 -3.62 -4.25
C LEU A 240 -23.38 -3.29 -5.61
N GLY A 241 -23.76 -4.30 -6.39
CA GLY A 241 -24.18 -4.12 -7.79
C GLY A 241 -25.44 -3.27 -8.00
N ARG A 242 -26.21 -2.98 -6.95
CA ARG A 242 -27.35 -2.05 -7.00
C ARG A 242 -26.93 -0.58 -6.92
N ASN A 243 -25.83 -0.29 -6.23
CA ASN A 243 -25.38 1.07 -5.93
C ASN A 243 -24.17 1.48 -6.77
N CYS A 244 -23.44 0.50 -7.30
CA CYS A 244 -22.17 0.69 -7.99
C CYS A 244 -22.04 -0.27 -9.16
N ARG A 245 -21.56 0.21 -10.30
CA ARG A 245 -21.23 -0.63 -11.46
C ARG A 245 -19.90 -1.33 -11.20
N ILE A 246 -19.96 -2.65 -11.10
CA ILE A 246 -18.77 -3.49 -10.93
C ILE A 246 -18.17 -3.77 -12.30
N ILE A 247 -16.89 -3.44 -12.46
CA ILE A 247 -16.10 -3.67 -13.66
C ILE A 247 -15.01 -4.66 -13.32
N ILE A 248 -14.93 -5.73 -14.10
CA ILE A 248 -13.90 -6.76 -14.00
C ILE A 248 -13.12 -6.71 -15.32
N PRO A 249 -11.88 -6.21 -15.33
CA PRO A 249 -11.08 -6.11 -16.56
C PRO A 249 -10.79 -7.49 -17.19
N HIS A 250 -10.49 -7.51 -18.49
CA HIS A 250 -9.92 -8.70 -19.12
C HIS A 250 -8.52 -8.98 -18.56
N ASP A 251 -8.18 -10.26 -18.38
CA ASP A 251 -6.94 -10.71 -17.74
C ASP A 251 -6.70 -10.06 -16.38
N VAL A 252 -7.65 -10.26 -15.46
CA VAL A 252 -7.65 -9.64 -14.12
C VAL A 252 -6.32 -9.84 -13.39
N GLY A 253 -5.75 -11.06 -13.43
CA GLY A 253 -4.45 -11.37 -12.83
C GLY A 253 -3.27 -10.61 -13.43
N LEU A 254 -3.34 -10.13 -14.68
CA LEU A 254 -2.28 -9.33 -15.33
C LEU A 254 -2.52 -7.82 -15.24
N THR A 255 -3.73 -7.40 -14.86
CA THR A 255 -4.12 -5.97 -14.89
C THR A 255 -3.23 -5.11 -14.00
N ILE A 256 -2.89 -5.59 -12.81
CA ILE A 256 -2.00 -4.87 -11.87
C ILE A 256 -0.60 -4.70 -12.47
N LEU A 257 -0.05 -5.76 -13.09
CA LEU A 257 1.26 -5.71 -13.73
C LEU A 257 1.28 -4.74 -14.91
N LYS A 258 0.24 -4.78 -15.77
CA LYS A 258 0.08 -3.83 -16.88
C LYS A 258 0.05 -2.38 -16.34
N GLY A 259 -0.72 -2.14 -15.28
CA GLY A 259 -0.78 -0.84 -14.60
C GLY A 259 0.57 -0.39 -14.05
N ALA A 260 1.34 -1.29 -13.44
CA ALA A 260 2.67 -0.99 -12.92
C ALA A 260 3.66 -0.60 -14.03
N VAL A 261 3.63 -1.29 -15.18
CA VAL A 261 4.44 -0.93 -16.35
C VAL A 261 4.06 0.44 -16.89
N LEU A 262 2.75 0.73 -17.01
CA LEU A 262 2.26 2.04 -17.45
C LEU A 262 2.68 3.15 -16.48
N PHE A 263 2.59 2.90 -15.17
CA PHE A 263 3.06 3.84 -14.15
C PHE A 263 4.58 4.05 -14.23
N GLY A 264 5.36 3.01 -14.50
CA GLY A 264 6.81 3.13 -14.71
C GLY A 264 7.17 3.97 -15.95
N LEU A 265 6.35 3.93 -17.00
CA LEU A 265 6.52 4.78 -18.19
C LEU A 265 6.15 6.24 -17.94
N ASP A 266 5.12 6.47 -17.12
CA ASP A 266 4.67 7.80 -16.74
C ASP A 266 4.18 7.86 -15.28
N PRO A 267 5.07 8.15 -14.32
CA PRO A 267 4.69 8.28 -12.91
C PRO A 267 3.78 9.48 -12.63
N THR A 268 3.65 10.42 -13.58
CA THR A 268 2.83 11.63 -13.40
C THR A 268 1.33 11.36 -13.50
N VAL A 269 0.95 10.14 -13.91
CA VAL A 269 -0.45 9.70 -13.98
C VAL A 269 -1.15 9.79 -12.62
N VAL A 270 -0.46 9.53 -11.50
CA VAL A 270 -1.00 9.75 -10.15
C VAL A 270 -0.41 11.04 -9.59
N ARG A 271 -1.20 12.13 -9.67
CA ARG A 271 -0.73 13.48 -9.34
C ARG A 271 -0.81 13.78 -7.85
N VAL A 272 -1.81 13.23 -7.16
CA VAL A 272 -2.06 13.50 -5.74
C VAL A 272 -2.30 12.18 -5.02
N ARG A 273 -1.59 11.98 -3.90
CA ARG A 273 -1.68 10.80 -3.04
C ARG A 273 -2.14 11.19 -1.64
N ARG A 274 -2.63 10.24 -0.85
CA ARG A 274 -2.92 10.43 0.57
C ARG A 274 -1.75 9.89 1.39
N CYS A 275 -1.24 10.71 2.31
CA CYS A 275 -0.13 10.29 3.14
C CYS A 275 -0.57 9.14 4.07
N PRO A 276 0.10 7.98 4.06
CA PRO A 276 -0.34 6.82 4.84
C PRO A 276 -0.12 7.00 6.34
N LEU A 277 0.86 7.82 6.72
CA LEU A 277 1.30 8.07 8.09
C LEU A 277 1.60 9.57 8.27
N THR A 278 1.57 10.04 9.51
CA THR A 278 2.16 11.33 9.89
C THR A 278 3.67 11.17 9.88
N TYR A 279 4.41 12.12 9.28
CA TYR A 279 5.87 12.14 9.34
C TYR A 279 6.37 13.44 9.95
N GLY A 280 7.39 13.31 10.79
CA GLY A 280 8.01 14.44 11.46
C GLY A 280 9.41 14.13 11.94
N VAL A 281 10.02 15.11 12.60
CA VAL A 281 11.35 14.96 13.22
C VAL A 281 11.28 15.31 14.70
N GLY A 282 12.13 14.66 15.49
CA GLY A 282 12.25 14.97 16.91
C GLY A 282 13.03 16.26 17.13
N VAL A 283 12.45 17.23 17.84
CA VAL A 283 13.05 18.55 18.09
C VAL A 283 13.02 18.94 19.56
N LEU A 284 13.89 19.89 19.90
CA LEU A 284 13.81 20.68 21.13
C LEU A 284 13.08 21.98 20.80
N ASN A 285 12.01 22.30 21.54
CA ASN A 285 11.31 23.58 21.41
C ASN A 285 11.29 24.32 22.75
N ARG A 286 10.90 25.60 22.77
CA ARG A 286 10.77 26.36 24.01
C ARG A 286 9.72 25.71 24.92
N PHE A 287 10.05 25.55 26.21
CA PHE A 287 9.09 25.07 27.19
C PHE A 287 7.99 26.12 27.42
N VAL A 288 6.75 25.67 27.55
CA VAL A 288 5.59 26.52 27.84
C VAL A 288 4.84 25.88 28.99
N GLU A 289 4.86 26.54 30.15
CA GLU A 289 4.15 26.07 31.33
C GLU A 289 2.64 26.00 31.07
N GLY A 290 2.00 24.95 31.57
CA GLY A 290 0.58 24.64 31.33
C GLY A 290 0.28 23.94 30.01
N ARG A 291 1.16 24.04 28.99
CA ARG A 291 1.03 23.29 27.73
C ARG A 291 1.86 22.01 27.72
N HIS A 292 3.11 22.10 28.19
CA HIS A 292 4.04 20.97 28.14
C HIS A 292 4.11 20.26 29.50
N PRO A 293 4.15 18.91 29.52
CA PRO A 293 4.38 18.13 30.73
C PRO A 293 5.72 18.48 31.39
N ARG A 294 5.75 18.58 32.71
CA ARG A 294 6.95 18.99 33.47
C ARG A 294 8.09 17.98 33.38
N ASP A 295 7.80 16.70 33.14
CA ASP A 295 8.80 15.64 32.91
C ASP A 295 9.56 15.82 31.58
N LYS A 296 9.04 16.63 30.65
CA LYS A 296 9.70 17.01 29.39
C LYS A 296 10.50 18.30 29.48
N LEU A 297 10.56 18.95 30.66
CA LEU A 297 11.32 20.17 30.88
C LEU A 297 12.82 19.87 30.95
N LEU A 298 13.59 20.56 30.11
CA LEU A 298 15.04 20.57 30.12
C LEU A 298 15.55 22.00 30.28
N ILE A 299 16.18 22.29 31.42
CA ILE A 299 16.83 23.59 31.64
C ILE A 299 18.27 23.50 31.17
N LYS A 300 18.64 24.39 30.25
CA LYS A 300 20.00 24.45 29.70
C LYS A 300 20.38 25.88 29.33
N ASP A 301 21.56 26.32 29.78
CA ASP A 301 22.09 27.68 29.57
C ASP A 301 21.09 28.77 30.03
N GLY A 302 20.41 28.53 31.15
CA GLY A 302 19.39 29.42 31.71
C GLY A 302 18.09 29.50 30.90
N ARG A 303 17.89 28.61 29.91
CA ARG A 303 16.67 28.54 29.08
C ARG A 303 15.94 27.23 29.30
N GLU A 304 14.62 27.32 29.29
CA GLU A 304 13.72 26.18 29.42
C GLU A 304 13.33 25.63 28.05
N TRP A 305 13.65 24.36 27.82
CA TRP A 305 13.36 23.62 26.62
C TRP A 305 12.40 22.48 26.92
N CYS A 306 11.61 22.10 25.94
CA CYS A 306 10.79 20.90 25.94
C CYS A 306 11.42 19.88 25.01
N THR A 307 11.70 18.69 25.55
CA THR A 307 12.26 17.57 24.80
C THR A 307 11.19 16.79 24.06
N ASP A 308 11.65 15.99 23.09
CA ASP A 308 10.84 14.96 22.44
C ASP A 308 9.64 15.48 21.64
N ILE A 309 9.61 16.76 21.27
CA ILE A 309 8.51 17.28 20.45
C ILE A 309 8.64 16.71 19.03
N LEU A 310 7.52 16.24 18.48
CA LEU A 310 7.42 15.89 17.07
C LEU A 310 7.09 17.15 16.25
N ASP A 311 8.05 17.66 15.48
CA ASP A 311 7.76 18.68 14.47
C ASP A 311 7.29 18.01 13.18
N ARG A 312 6.00 18.22 12.87
CA ARG A 312 5.30 17.55 11.76
C ARG A 312 5.63 18.22 10.42
N PHE A 313 6.00 17.39 9.44
CA PHE A 313 6.14 17.77 8.03
C PHE A 313 4.86 17.50 7.25
N VAL A 314 4.21 16.37 7.51
CA VAL A 314 2.96 15.96 6.87
C VAL A 314 2.13 15.16 7.87
N SER A 315 0.81 15.29 7.79
CA SER A 315 -0.13 14.52 8.61
C SER A 315 -0.64 13.29 7.87
N VAL A 316 -0.99 12.24 8.62
CA VAL A 316 -1.73 11.09 8.07
C VAL A 316 -2.99 11.59 7.36
N ASP A 317 -3.32 10.97 6.23
CA ASP A 317 -4.43 11.38 5.38
C ASP A 317 -4.31 12.84 4.90
N GLN A 318 -3.11 13.42 4.83
CA GLN A 318 -2.92 14.68 4.09
C GLN A 318 -2.82 14.39 2.59
N SER A 319 -3.45 15.22 1.77
CA SER A 319 -3.27 15.16 0.31
C SER A 319 -1.93 15.78 -0.05
N VAL A 320 -1.07 15.01 -0.71
CA VAL A 320 0.26 15.45 -1.15
C VAL A 320 0.37 15.34 -2.68
N ALA A 321 0.77 16.42 -3.32
CA ALA A 321 1.02 16.44 -4.77
C ALA A 321 2.38 15.78 -5.10
N LEU A 322 2.49 15.28 -6.33
CA LEU A 322 3.75 14.75 -6.86
C LEU A 322 4.84 15.81 -6.80
N GLY A 323 5.90 15.52 -6.04
CA GLY A 323 7.03 16.44 -5.85
C GLY A 323 6.74 17.58 -4.88
N GLU A 324 5.70 17.48 -4.06
CA GLU A 324 5.44 18.45 -3.00
C GLU A 324 6.58 18.43 -1.97
N VAL A 325 7.05 19.61 -1.60
CA VAL A 325 8.22 19.78 -0.76
C VAL A 325 7.86 20.59 0.48
N VAL A 326 8.04 19.98 1.65
CA VAL A 326 7.87 20.66 2.94
C VAL A 326 9.25 20.97 3.52
N ARG A 327 9.45 22.24 3.88
CA ARG A 327 10.71 22.76 4.43
C ARG A 327 10.52 23.20 5.88
N ARG A 328 11.53 22.90 6.69
CA ARG A 328 11.69 23.36 8.07
C ARG A 328 13.14 23.77 8.30
N SER A 329 13.34 24.72 9.21
CA SER A 329 14.65 25.23 9.57
C SER A 329 14.91 25.01 11.04
N TYR A 330 16.07 24.45 11.36
CA TYR A 330 16.49 24.12 12.72
C TYR A 330 17.84 24.77 13.02
N THR A 331 18.13 24.95 14.30
CA THR A 331 19.43 25.45 14.76
C THR A 331 20.09 24.42 15.68
N PRO A 332 21.43 24.28 15.65
CA PRO A 332 22.15 23.41 16.58
C PRO A 332 21.81 23.74 18.04
N ALA A 333 21.64 22.70 18.87
CA ALA A 333 21.28 22.86 20.29
C ALA A 333 22.47 23.26 21.18
N ARG A 334 23.70 23.20 20.65
CA ARG A 334 24.94 23.61 21.31
C ARG A 334 25.77 24.45 20.36
N MET A 335 26.36 25.52 20.89
CA MET A 335 27.42 26.24 20.18
C MET A 335 28.61 25.30 19.96
N GLY A 336 29.22 25.35 18.78
CA GLY A 336 30.36 24.48 18.42
C GLY A 336 30.01 23.01 18.15
N GLN A 337 28.72 22.65 18.05
CA GLN A 337 28.31 21.29 17.70
C GLN A 337 28.87 20.90 16.33
N ARG A 338 29.66 19.83 16.28
CA ARG A 338 30.35 19.34 15.06
C ARG A 338 29.55 18.32 14.25
N LYS A 339 28.42 17.85 14.79
CA LYS A 339 27.60 16.81 14.16
C LYS A 339 26.14 16.96 14.57
N ILE A 340 25.23 16.89 13.62
CA ILE A 340 23.78 16.90 13.84
C ILE A 340 23.19 15.59 13.34
N ILE A 341 22.29 15.04 14.13
CA ILE A 341 21.49 13.87 13.75
C ILE A 341 20.03 14.31 13.78
N ILE A 342 19.37 14.25 12.63
CA ILE A 342 17.93 14.47 12.48
C ILE A 342 17.28 13.11 12.44
N ASN A 343 16.62 12.73 13.53
CA ASN A 343 15.84 11.51 13.61
C ASN A 343 14.45 11.75 13.03
N ILE A 344 14.02 10.87 12.13
CA ILE A 344 12.74 10.93 11.44
C ILE A 344 11.82 9.90 12.07
N TYR A 345 10.60 10.32 12.36
CA TYR A 345 9.58 9.52 13.03
C TYR A 345 8.31 9.48 12.19
N CYS A 346 7.53 8.41 12.37
CA CYS A 346 6.20 8.31 11.82
C CYS A 346 5.20 7.68 12.79
N SER A 347 3.91 7.90 12.52
CA SER A 347 2.77 7.37 13.27
C SER A 347 1.54 7.23 12.38
N ASP A 348 0.65 6.31 12.75
CA ASP A 348 -0.63 6.07 12.07
C ASP A 348 -1.75 7.04 12.50
N THR A 349 -1.50 7.90 13.49
CA THR A 349 -2.43 8.95 13.95
C THR A 349 -1.81 10.34 13.80
N ASP A 350 -2.65 11.38 13.86
CA ASP A 350 -2.21 12.79 13.91
C ASP A 350 -2.35 13.40 15.31
N ASP A 351 -3.02 12.71 16.24
CA ASP A 351 -3.18 13.13 17.63
C ASP A 351 -1.93 12.74 18.44
N ILE A 352 -0.80 13.31 18.02
CA ILE A 352 0.51 13.08 18.62
C ILE A 352 1.27 14.39 18.76
N THR A 353 1.89 14.58 19.93
CA THR A 353 2.72 15.76 20.21
C THR A 353 4.17 15.38 20.42
N TYR A 354 4.43 14.21 20.99
CA TYR A 354 5.77 13.76 21.37
C TYR A 354 6.22 12.50 20.64
N ILE A 355 7.53 12.41 20.34
CA ILE A 355 8.16 11.23 19.74
C ILE A 355 8.21 10.01 20.66
N THR A 356 7.90 10.19 21.95
CA THR A 356 7.84 9.12 22.95
C THR A 356 6.44 8.56 23.15
N GLU A 357 5.43 9.08 22.45
CA GLU A 357 4.07 8.59 22.57
C GLU A 357 3.91 7.18 21.98
N PRO A 358 3.00 6.36 22.53
CA PRO A 358 2.67 5.06 21.96
C PRO A 358 2.23 5.19 20.50
N GLY A 359 2.76 4.33 19.62
CA GLY A 359 2.45 4.37 18.18
C GLY A 359 3.37 5.27 17.35
N VAL A 360 4.24 6.07 17.98
CA VAL A 360 5.30 6.79 17.26
C VAL A 360 6.54 5.90 17.15
N ARG A 361 7.05 5.74 15.93
CA ARG A 361 8.25 4.93 15.66
C ARG A 361 9.28 5.71 14.86
N LYS A 362 10.56 5.44 15.12
CA LYS A 362 11.66 5.98 14.31
C LYS A 362 11.71 5.21 12.98
N CYS A 363 11.68 5.94 11.86
CA CYS A 363 11.72 5.35 10.51
C CYS A 363 12.93 5.78 9.69
N GLY A 364 13.74 6.72 10.19
CA GLY A 364 14.96 7.12 9.51
C GLY A 364 15.83 8.03 10.36
N ALA A 365 17.03 8.32 9.86
CA ALA A 365 17.89 9.37 10.40
C ALA A 365 18.79 9.94 9.32
N ILE A 366 19.03 11.25 9.40
CA ILE A 366 20.06 11.93 8.61
C ILE A 366 21.13 12.43 9.55
N THR A 367 22.39 12.22 9.17
CA THR A 367 23.55 12.72 9.89
C THR A 367 24.26 13.75 9.04
N LEU A 368 24.48 14.93 9.60
CA LEU A 368 25.19 16.04 8.97
C LEU A 368 26.39 16.41 9.83
N ASP A 369 27.58 16.34 9.27
CA ASP A 369 28.78 16.86 9.92
C ASP A 369 28.83 18.37 9.73
N LEU A 370 29.01 19.07 10.83
CA LEU A 370 29.06 20.52 10.89
C LEU A 370 30.53 20.93 10.89
N LEU A 371 31.07 21.18 9.70
CA LEU A 371 32.41 21.76 9.56
C LEU A 371 32.43 23.13 10.25
N GLU A 372 33.56 23.48 10.84
CA GLU A 372 33.78 24.85 11.31
C GLU A 372 33.76 25.76 10.08
N SER A 373 32.87 26.76 10.08
CA SER A 373 32.88 27.79 9.06
C SER A 373 34.18 28.57 9.22
N GLY A 374 35.15 28.31 8.33
CA GLY A 374 36.33 29.14 8.19
C GLY A 374 35.92 30.51 7.63
N ALA A 375 36.30 31.58 8.33
CA ALA A 375 36.01 33.01 8.09
C ALA A 375 34.57 33.44 8.45
N VAL A 376 34.35 34.15 9.57
CA VAL A 376 34.79 35.55 9.78
C VAL A 376 35.37 35.76 11.20
N ALA A 377 36.47 35.10 11.52
CA ALA A 377 37.27 35.41 12.71
C ALA A 377 38.71 35.72 12.32
N ALA A 378 38.89 36.67 11.38
CA ALA A 378 40.20 37.26 11.07
C ALA A 378 40.03 38.56 10.26
N SER A 379 39.47 39.61 10.87
CA SER A 379 39.82 41.04 10.63
C SER A 379 38.75 41.99 11.17
N ALA A 380 38.77 42.24 12.47
CA ALA A 380 38.35 43.49 13.12
C ALA A 380 38.83 43.33 14.59
N GLY A 381 39.83 44.06 15.07
CA GLY A 381 39.82 45.52 15.04
C GLY A 381 38.77 45.96 16.05
N ASP A 382 39.23 46.28 17.25
CA ASP A 382 38.42 46.77 18.37
C ASP A 382 37.39 47.83 17.92
N ASN A 383 36.19 47.75 18.51
CA ASN A 383 35.03 48.65 18.37
C ASN A 383 34.12 48.43 17.14
N ASP A 384 32.97 47.80 17.32
CA ASP A 384 31.65 48.47 17.24
C ASP A 384 30.49 47.50 17.52
N LYS A 385 29.36 48.05 17.95
CA LYS A 385 28.13 47.40 18.41
C LYS A 385 27.46 46.54 17.32
N GLY A 386 26.99 45.35 17.71
CA GLY A 386 25.72 44.81 17.18
C GLY A 386 25.71 43.86 15.98
N SER A 387 26.78 43.11 15.69
CA SER A 387 26.69 41.99 14.73
C SER A 387 26.17 40.74 15.42
N ALA A 388 24.86 40.48 15.32
CA ALA A 388 24.26 39.21 15.70
C ALA A 388 24.99 38.07 14.95
N PHE A 389 25.71 37.20 15.67
CA PHE A 389 26.12 35.92 15.10
C PHE A 389 24.86 35.22 14.58
N GLU A 390 24.69 35.19 13.25
CA GLU A 390 23.57 34.46 12.64
C GLU A 390 23.64 33.01 13.11
N ARG A 391 22.59 32.57 13.80
CA ARG A 391 22.53 31.18 14.27
C ARG A 391 22.59 30.28 13.04
N ARG A 392 23.58 29.39 13.00
CA ARG A 392 23.74 28.40 11.91
C ARG A 392 22.41 27.72 11.62
N GLU A 393 21.91 27.88 10.41
CA GLU A 393 20.64 27.33 9.96
C GLU A 393 20.85 25.97 9.28
N ILE A 394 20.16 24.96 9.77
CA ILE A 394 20.05 23.66 9.14
C ILE A 394 18.67 23.55 8.51
N ARG A 395 18.64 23.57 7.19
CA ARG A 395 17.41 23.46 6.41
C ARG A 395 17.12 22.01 6.10
N THR A 396 16.06 21.48 6.69
CA THR A 396 15.59 20.13 6.43
C THR A 396 14.39 20.17 5.50
N THR A 397 14.40 19.31 4.50
CA THR A 397 13.39 19.25 3.45
C THR A 397 12.94 17.82 3.26
N MET A 398 11.63 17.58 3.29
CA MET A 398 11.01 16.31 2.91
C MET A 398 10.22 16.51 1.62
N GLN A 399 10.46 15.65 0.64
CA GLN A 399 9.72 15.62 -0.62
C GLN A 399 8.79 14.41 -0.64
N PHE A 400 7.52 14.66 -0.97
CA PHE A 400 6.42 13.70 -0.97
C PHE A 400 5.84 13.52 -2.39
N GLY A 401 4.89 12.58 -2.49
CA GLY A 401 4.12 12.31 -3.71
C GLY A 401 4.79 11.38 -4.73
N ASP A 402 6.08 11.12 -4.57
CA ASP A 402 6.82 10.08 -5.30
C ASP A 402 6.59 8.69 -4.64
N THR A 403 7.14 7.61 -5.20
CA THR A 403 7.05 6.26 -4.58
C THR A 403 7.84 6.15 -3.27
N GLU A 404 8.83 7.02 -3.08
CA GLU A 404 9.67 7.10 -1.88
C GLU A 404 9.67 8.51 -1.30
N ILE A 405 9.74 8.63 0.03
CA ILE A 405 9.93 9.92 0.70
C ILE A 405 11.43 10.24 0.71
N LYS A 406 11.79 11.34 0.05
CA LYS A 406 13.17 11.84 -0.01
C LYS A 406 13.37 12.89 1.06
N VAL A 407 14.33 12.68 1.95
CA VAL A 407 14.65 13.60 3.03
C VAL A 407 16.05 14.16 2.78
N THR A 408 16.19 15.48 2.90
CA THR A 408 17.45 16.18 2.71
C THR A 408 17.68 17.18 3.83
N ALA A 409 18.93 17.35 4.24
CA ALA A 409 19.34 18.39 5.18
C ALA A 409 20.53 19.15 4.60
N VAL A 410 20.44 20.47 4.65
CA VAL A 410 21.47 21.40 4.16
C VAL A 410 21.92 22.29 5.29
N ASP A 411 23.23 22.36 5.52
CA ASP A 411 23.81 23.45 6.29
C ASP A 411 23.86 24.70 5.40
N VAL A 412 23.07 25.72 5.74
CA VAL A 412 22.96 26.93 4.90
C VAL A 412 24.28 27.70 4.87
N ALA A 413 25.10 27.60 5.93
CA ALA A 413 26.37 28.31 6.01
C ALA A 413 27.45 27.73 5.07
N THR A 414 27.53 26.40 4.94
CA THR A 414 28.56 25.73 4.12
C THR A 414 28.05 25.21 2.79
N GLY A 415 26.74 25.12 2.61
CA GLY A 415 26.10 24.45 1.47
C GLY A 415 26.20 22.91 1.53
N GLN A 416 26.74 22.34 2.61
CA GLN A 416 26.87 20.90 2.74
C GLN A 416 25.49 20.24 2.80
N LEU A 417 25.27 19.29 1.89
CA LEU A 417 24.00 18.60 1.68
C LEU A 417 24.16 17.12 1.99
N VAL A 418 23.25 16.58 2.79
CA VAL A 418 23.10 15.15 3.04
C VAL A 418 21.68 14.71 2.70
N ARG A 419 21.53 13.46 2.27
CA ARG A 419 20.26 12.90 1.81
C ARG A 419 20.04 11.53 2.46
N ALA A 420 18.80 11.21 2.73
CA ALA A 420 18.34 9.87 3.05
C ALA A 420 17.01 9.61 2.35
N SER A 421 16.73 8.34 2.06
CA SER A 421 15.39 7.85 1.75
C SER A 421 14.83 7.14 2.98
N ILE A 422 13.51 7.19 3.13
CA ILE A 422 12.81 6.36 4.12
C ILE A 422 12.42 5.08 3.38
N ASP A 423 12.97 3.94 3.80
CA ASP A 423 12.56 2.63 3.31
C ASP A 423 11.31 2.17 4.07
N PHE A 424 10.27 1.83 3.31
CA PHE A 424 8.99 1.37 3.84
C PHE A 424 8.90 -0.16 3.94
N LEU A 425 9.86 -0.90 3.37
CA LEU A 425 9.85 -2.37 3.32
C LEU A 425 10.59 -3.02 4.50
N SER A 426 11.45 -2.28 5.19
CA SER A 426 12.21 -2.73 6.37
C SER A 426 11.46 -2.54 7.70
N ASN A 427 10.14 -2.31 7.66
CA ASN A 427 9.29 -2.09 8.83
C ASN A 427 8.15 -3.10 8.95
#